data_AF-A0A7Y4VBP3-F1
#
_entry.id   AF-A0A7Y4VBP3-F1
#
_cell.length_a   1.000
_cell.length_b   1.000
_cell.length_c   1.000
_cell.angle_alpha   90.00
_cell.angle_beta   90.00
_cell.angle_gamma   90.00
#
_symmetry.space_group_name_H-M   'P 1'
#
loop_
_entity.id
_entity.type
_entity.pdbx_description
1 polymer ?
#
loop_
_entity_poly.entity_id
_entity_poly.type
_entity_poly.pdbx_seq_one_letter_code
_entity_poly.pdbx_strand_id
1 'polypeptide(L)' 'MKTNNRWILVKVVRGIPASIEFFTEEQKAILAESDWREKMNPDYDESRIFQADLEEVEEKETCYLESVY' A
#
# COMPACT_ATOMS: atom_id res chain seq x y z
N MET A 1 -0.35 19.83 -10.83
CA MET A 1 -0.59 18.75 -9.87
C MET A 1 0.77 18.21 -9.44
N LYS A 2 1.05 18.13 -8.14
CA LYS A 2 2.25 17.44 -7.66
C LYS A 2 1.91 15.95 -7.60
N THR A 3 2.51 15.16 -8.48
CA THR A 3 2.44 13.70 -8.39
C THR A 3 3.31 13.25 -7.24
N ASN A 4 2.68 12.68 -6.19
CA ASN A 4 3.37 12.10 -5.06
C ASN A 4 3.55 10.60 -5.33
N ASN A 5 4.64 10.26 -6.01
CA ASN A 5 4.98 8.87 -6.28
C ASN A 5 5.26 8.16 -4.95
N ARG A 6 4.56 7.05 -4.71
CA ARG A 6 4.78 6.18 -3.54
C ARG A 6 5.09 4.77 -4.00
N TRP A 7 5.96 4.13 -3.26
CA TRP A 7 6.28 2.72 -3.38
C TRP A 7 5.51 1.97 -2.32
N ILE A 8 4.67 1.04 -2.75
CA ILE A 8 3.80 0.26 -1.89
C ILE A 8 4.35 -1.16 -1.84
N LEU A 9 4.65 -1.65 -0.65
CA LEU A 9 5.08 -3.02 -0.43
C LEU A 9 3.94 -3.78 0.26
N VAL A 10 3.50 -4.88 -0.35
CA VAL A 10 2.41 -5.72 0.17
C VAL A 10 2.96 -7.09 0.57
N LYS A 11 2.62 -7.53 1.78
CA LYS A 11 2.86 -8.89 2.28
C LYS A 11 1.58 -9.69 2.25
N VAL A 12 1.62 -10.87 1.65
CA VAL A 12 0.55 -11.84 1.65
C VAL A 12 1.05 -13.08 2.38
N VAL A 13 0.32 -13.53 3.39
CA VAL A 13 0.60 -14.74 4.15
C VAL A 13 -0.52 -15.72 3.89
N ARG A 14 -0.21 -16.87 3.28
CA ARG A 14 -1.20 -17.91 2.94
C ARG A 14 -2.42 -17.38 2.17
N GLY A 15 -2.18 -16.50 1.20
CA GLY A 15 -3.22 -15.88 0.37
C GLY A 15 -3.99 -14.72 1.01
N ILE A 16 -3.64 -14.30 2.24
CA ILE A 16 -4.29 -13.17 2.94
C ILE A 16 -3.33 -11.99 3.03
N PRO A 17 -3.71 -10.77 2.58
CA PRO A 17 -2.92 -9.57 2.83
C PRO A 17 -2.72 -9.36 4.33
N ALA A 18 -1.47 -9.41 4.77
CA ALA A 18 -1.10 -9.34 6.18
C ALA A 18 -0.51 -7.99 6.57
N SER A 19 0.21 -7.33 5.64
CA SER A 19 0.84 -6.05 5.89
C SER A 19 1.00 -5.24 4.61
N ILE A 20 0.87 -3.93 4.73
CA ILE A 20 1.06 -2.96 3.64
C ILE A 20 1.91 -1.83 4.20
N GLU A 21 3.02 -1.54 3.54
CA GLU A 21 3.92 -0.44 3.89
C GLU A 21 4.10 0.53 2.71
N PHE A 22 4.22 1.82 3.03
CA PHE A 22 4.33 2.89 2.05
C PHE A 22 5.67 3.61 2.20
N PHE A 23 6.38 3.74 1.09
CA PHE A 23 7.69 4.38 1.03
C PHE A 23 7.68 5.53 0.01
N THR A 24 8.48 6.56 0.29
CA THR A 24 8.77 7.64 -0.66
C THR A 24 9.92 7.29 -1.61
N GLU A 25 10.76 6.32 -1.23
CA GLU A 25 11.98 5.94 -1.95
C GLU A 25 11.94 4.45 -2.28
N GLU A 26 12.25 4.11 -3.53
CA GLU A 26 12.25 2.72 -4.04
C GLU A 26 13.21 1.83 -3.25
N GLN A 27 14.43 2.31 -3.00
CA GLN A 27 15.47 1.56 -2.31
C GLN A 27 15.03 1.12 -0.91
N LYS A 28 14.24 1.93 -0.21
CA LYS A 28 13.70 1.58 1.10
C LYS A 28 12.66 0.47 1.01
N ALA A 29 11.80 0.51 -0.01
CA ALA A 29 10.83 -0.56 -0.26
C ALA A 29 11.54 -1.88 -0.60
N ILE A 30 12.62 -1.84 -1.40
CA ILE A 30 13.42 -3.02 -1.75
C ILE A 30 14.09 -3.64 -0.52
N LEU A 31 14.70 -2.81 0.34
CA LEU A 31 15.31 -3.29 1.58
C LEU A 31 14.28 -3.93 2.51
N ALA A 32 13.11 -3.30 2.67
CA ALA A 32 12.02 -3.85 3.48
C ALA A 32 11.47 -5.17 2.90
N GLU A 33 11.35 -5.29 1.57
CA GLU A 33 10.95 -6.56 0.93
C GLU A 33 11.99 -7.66 1.20
N SER A 34 13.28 -7.34 1.11
CA SER A 34 14.35 -8.30 1.41
C SER A 34 14.25 -8.80 2.86
N ASP A 35 14.08 -7.91 3.82
CA ASP A 35 13.93 -8.24 5.25
C ASP A 35 12.71 -9.13 5.52
N TRP A 36 11.62 -8.94 4.75
CA TRP A 36 10.45 -9.80 4.84
C TRP A 36 10.70 -11.17 4.23
N ARG A 37 11.32 -11.24 3.04
CA ARG A 37 11.62 -12.48 2.34
C ARG A 37 12.48 -13.43 3.17
N GLU A 38 13.41 -12.90 3.98
CA GLU A 38 14.21 -13.71 4.91
C GLU A 38 13.37 -14.46 5.97
N LYS A 39 12.19 -13.94 6.30
CA LYS A 39 11.31 -14.48 7.37
C LYS A 39 10.05 -15.16 6.82
N MET A 40 9.88 -15.15 5.50
CA MET A 40 8.68 -15.67 4.83
C MET A 40 8.87 -17.12 4.40
N ASN A 41 7.77 -17.86 4.35
CA ASN A 41 7.79 -19.18 3.75
C ASN A 41 7.68 -19.07 2.22
N PRO A 42 8.68 -19.52 1.44
CA PRO A 42 8.69 -19.36 -0.01
C PRO A 42 7.59 -20.16 -0.74
N ASP A 43 6.98 -21.16 -0.09
CA ASP A 43 5.99 -22.03 -0.72
C ASP A 43 4.61 -21.37 -0.82
N TYR A 44 4.29 -20.41 0.07
CA TYR A 44 2.93 -19.87 0.20
C TYR A 44 2.82 -18.42 0.69
N ASP A 45 3.94 -17.78 1.06
CA ASP A 45 3.95 -16.36 1.37
C ASP A 45 4.48 -15.59 0.17
N GLU A 46 3.86 -14.43 -0.11
CA GLU A 46 4.21 -13.59 -1.24
C GLU A 46 4.47 -12.15 -0.79
N SER A 47 5.43 -11.50 -1.43
CA SER A 47 5.71 -10.09 -1.25
C SER A 47 5.86 -9.44 -2.62
N ARG A 48 5.36 -8.21 -2.76
CA ARG A 48 5.54 -7.46 -4.00
C ARG A 48 5.55 -5.95 -3.75
N ILE A 49 6.42 -5.29 -4.48
CA ILE A 49 6.52 -3.83 -4.55
C ILE A 49 5.74 -3.33 -5.77
N PHE A 50 4.99 -2.27 -5.58
CA PHE A 50 4.25 -1.55 -6.60
C PHE A 50 4.63 -0.07 -6.55
N GLN A 51 4.68 0.59 -7.71
CA GLN A 51 4.75 2.04 -7.78
C GLN A 51 3.34 2.56 -8.05
N ALA A 52 2.91 3.54 -7.26
CA ALA A 52 1.62 4.20 -7.45
C ALA A 52 1.80 5.72 -7.39
N ASP A 53 1.16 6.41 -8.33
CA ASP A 53 1.01 7.85 -8.28
C ASP A 53 -0.24 8.14 -7.45
N LEU A 54 -0.05 8.65 -6.24
CA LEU A 54 -1.17 9.02 -5.39
C LEU A 54 -1.61 10.45 -5.75
N GLU A 55 -2.84 10.55 -6.26
CA GLU A 55 -3.54 11.83 -6.31
C GLU A 55 -4.09 12.10 -4.91
N GLU A 56 -3.77 13.27 -4.35
CA GLU A 56 -4.44 13.77 -3.15
C GLU A 56 -5.90 14.03 -3.51
N VAL A 57 -6.79 13.13 -3.10
CA VAL A 57 -8.23 13.38 -3.14
C VAL A 57 -8.55 14.28 -1.96
N GLU A 58 -8.83 15.56 -2.21
CA GLU A 58 -9.47 16.41 -1.20
C GLU A 58 -10.83 15.77 -0.86
N GLU A 59 -10.98 15.28 0.38
CA GLU A 59 -12.27 14.84 0.90
C GLU A 59 -13.23 16.04 0.89
N LYS A 60 -14.11 16.08 -0.10
CA LYS A 60 -15.32 16.91 -0.01
C LYS A 60 -16.31 16.15 0.86
N GLU A 61 -16.35 16.48 2.15
CA GLU A 61 -17.46 16.10 3.02
C GLU A 61 -18.78 16.54 2.35
N THR A 62 -19.47 15.60 1.72
CA THR A 62 -20.81 15.83 1.18
C THR A 62 -21.79 15.31 2.23
N CYS A 63 -22.18 16.20 3.14
CA CYS A 63 -23.31 16.00 4.04
C CYS A 63 -24.61 15.92 3.23
N TYR A 64 -25.04 14.72 2.86
CA TYR A 64 -26.43 14.48 2.45
C TYR A 64 -27.30 14.36 3.71
N LEU A 65 -27.84 15.50 4.17
CA LEU A 65 -29.03 15.51 5.01
C LEU A 65 -30.25 15.44 4.09
N GLU A 66 -30.61 14.23 3.64
CA GLU A 66 -31.96 14.01 3.12
C GLU A 66 -32.92 14.14 4.30
N SER A 67 -33.53 15.33 4.41
CA SER A 67 -34.65 15.59 5.27
C SER A 67 -35.87 14.91 4.67
N VAL A 68 -36.19 13.73 5.19
CA VAL A 68 -37.47 13.06 4.93
C VAL A 68 -38.56 13.87 5.65
N TYR A 69 -39.31 14.66 4.88
CA TYR A 69 -40.60 15.23 5.28
C TYR A 69 -41.74 14.38 4.73
#